data_AF-A0A359H1F5-F1
#
_entry.id   AF-A0A359H1F5-F1
#
_cell.length_a   1.000
_cell.length_b   1.000
_cell.length_c   1.000
_cell.angle_alpha   90.00
_cell.angle_beta   90.00
_cell.angle_gamma   90.00
#
_symmetry.space_group_name_H-M   'P 1'
#
loop_
_entity.id
_entity.type
_entity.pdbx_description
1 polymer ?
#
loop_
_entity_poly.entity_id
_entity_poly.type
_entity_poly.pdbx_seq_one_letter_code
_entity_poly.pdbx_strand_id
1 'polypeptide(L)'
;MKKSLLIFTSILLATAVSGQNTNDALRVAQSPYIVSAALFSQNFYEGTARTAAMGNAFISLGGDIGAISINPASSAVYKYSEFSITPSANGYISSSDYLNTVSNNNRSTVGISSLGYVGFLSKQHKGRKNSTFNIAFAINKLNNFNSRFSANGTTDQSSWLSTVAYGADGYVGSELEMENIDDVYPFSLRVPWRSILAYNAYLIDPLPDSDDTYFGATENLNGTSIVIAGDINQSFTRETSGSLS
;
A
#
# COMPACT_ATOMS: atom_id res chain seq x y z
N MET A 1 15.98 -14.40 -43.60
CA MET A 1 14.52 -14.52 -43.39
C MET A 1 14.12 -14.72 -41.92
N LYS A 2 14.81 -15.53 -41.11
CA LYS A 2 14.43 -15.75 -39.69
C LYS A 2 14.68 -14.56 -38.74
N LYS A 3 15.75 -13.77 -38.96
CA LYS A 3 16.09 -12.61 -38.12
C LYS A 3 15.17 -11.39 -38.33
N SER A 4 14.69 -11.17 -39.56
CA SER A 4 13.75 -10.07 -39.85
C SER A 4 12.35 -10.34 -39.29
N LEU A 5 11.94 -11.62 -39.25
CA LEU A 5 10.66 -12.03 -38.67
C LEU A 5 10.60 -11.80 -37.15
N LEU A 6 11.72 -12.06 -36.44
CA LEU A 6 11.85 -11.82 -35.00
C LEU A 6 11.80 -10.34 -34.63
N ILE A 7 12.42 -9.47 -35.43
CA ILE A 7 12.39 -8.02 -35.22
C ILE A 7 10.98 -7.46 -35.48
N PHE A 8 10.28 -7.97 -36.50
CA PHE A 8 8.91 -7.57 -36.79
C PHE A 8 7.92 -8.03 -35.70
N THR A 9 8.11 -9.24 -35.15
CA THR A 9 7.27 -9.74 -34.04
C THR A 9 7.53 -9.01 -32.72
N SER A 10 8.78 -8.61 -32.43
CA SER A 10 9.07 -7.80 -31.24
C SER A 10 8.50 -6.38 -31.32
N ILE A 11 8.47 -5.78 -32.52
CA ILE A 11 7.87 -4.46 -32.73
C ILE A 11 6.34 -4.54 -32.63
N LEU A 12 5.72 -5.60 -33.14
CA LEU A 12 4.27 -5.82 -33.02
C LEU A 12 3.83 -6.04 -31.56
N LEU A 13 4.64 -6.76 -30.77
CA LEU A 13 4.38 -6.96 -29.34
C LEU A 13 4.50 -5.67 -28.53
N ALA A 14 5.44 -4.78 -28.89
CA ALA A 14 5.60 -3.50 -28.20
C ALA A 14 4.44 -2.53 -28.50
N THR A 15 3.85 -2.57 -29.69
CA THR A 15 2.69 -1.75 -30.04
C THR A 15 1.37 -2.24 -29.44
N ALA A 16 1.28 -3.50 -29.03
CA ALA A 16 0.09 -4.09 -28.41
C ALA A 16 -0.05 -3.79 -26.90
N VAL A 17 0.94 -3.14 -26.28
CA VAL A 17 0.90 -2.75 -24.85
C VAL A 17 0.28 -1.35 -24.65
N SER A 18 -0.10 -0.66 -25.72
CA SER A 18 -0.81 0.63 -25.69
C SER A 18 -2.31 0.42 -25.55
N GLY A 19 -2.74 -0.20 -24.46
CA GLY A 19 -4.14 -0.55 -24.20
C GLY A 19 -4.59 -0.21 -22.79
N GLN A 20 -4.18 0.94 -22.25
CA GLN A 20 -4.76 1.46 -21.01
C GLN A 20 -5.52 2.73 -21.34
N ASN A 21 -6.84 2.60 -21.46
CA ASN A 21 -7.73 3.75 -21.43
C ASN A 21 -7.48 4.51 -20.12
N THR A 22 -7.62 5.83 -20.12
CA THR A 22 -7.48 6.67 -18.91
C THR A 22 -8.40 6.20 -17.77
N ASN A 23 -9.54 5.63 -18.13
CA ASN A 23 -10.51 5.05 -17.20
C ASN A 23 -10.02 3.72 -16.57
N ASP A 24 -9.24 2.91 -17.30
CA ASP A 24 -8.69 1.66 -16.76
C ASP A 24 -7.53 1.94 -15.80
N ALA A 25 -6.70 2.96 -16.09
CA ALA A 25 -5.67 3.42 -15.17
C ALA A 25 -6.27 3.99 -13.87
N LEU A 26 -7.37 4.75 -13.97
CA LEU A 26 -8.10 5.27 -12.81
C LEU A 26 -8.72 4.13 -11.98
N ARG A 27 -9.34 3.14 -12.63
CA ARG A 27 -9.92 1.97 -11.94
C ARG A 27 -8.86 1.08 -11.29
N VAL A 28 -7.71 0.89 -11.92
CA VAL A 28 -6.56 0.17 -11.36
C VAL A 28 -5.95 0.94 -10.18
N ALA A 29 -5.82 2.26 -10.29
CA ALA A 29 -5.33 3.12 -9.21
C ALA A 29 -6.30 3.20 -8.01
N GLN A 30 -7.61 3.08 -8.26
CA GLN A 30 -8.64 3.02 -7.22
C GLN A 30 -8.79 1.63 -6.59
N SER A 31 -8.19 0.58 -7.17
CA SER A 31 -8.25 -0.76 -6.60
C SER A 31 -7.34 -0.86 -5.36
N PRO A 32 -7.90 -1.02 -4.16
CA PRO A 32 -7.09 -1.10 -2.94
C PRO A 32 -6.17 -2.32 -2.94
N TYR A 33 -6.52 -3.38 -3.67
CA TYR A 33 -5.75 -4.61 -3.74
C TYR A 33 -4.44 -4.45 -4.49
N ILE A 34 -4.44 -3.71 -5.61
CA ILE A 34 -3.25 -3.53 -6.44
C ILE A 34 -2.23 -2.64 -5.72
N VAL A 35 -2.70 -1.55 -5.11
CA VAL A 35 -1.86 -0.67 -4.29
C VAL A 35 -1.29 -1.42 -3.08
N SER A 36 -2.10 -2.26 -2.43
CA SER A 36 -1.65 -3.08 -1.30
C SER A 36 -0.62 -4.13 -1.74
N ALA A 37 -0.84 -4.79 -2.88
CA ALA A 37 0.11 -5.76 -3.42
C ALA A 37 1.47 -5.11 -3.71
N ALA A 38 1.48 -3.93 -4.33
CA ALA A 38 2.71 -3.16 -4.55
C ALA A 38 3.41 -2.80 -3.22
N LEU A 39 2.65 -2.34 -2.22
CA LEU A 39 3.17 -1.99 -0.90
C LEU A 39 3.80 -3.19 -0.17
N PHE A 40 3.15 -4.36 -0.20
CA PHE A 40 3.64 -5.57 0.48
C PHE A 40 4.68 -6.35 -0.33
N SER A 41 4.78 -6.14 -1.65
CA SER A 41 5.77 -6.80 -2.49
C SER A 41 7.21 -6.34 -2.24
N GLN A 42 7.39 -5.15 -1.67
CA GLN A 42 8.71 -4.58 -1.40
C GLN A 42 9.09 -4.79 0.06
N ASN A 43 10.32 -5.24 0.30
CA ASN A 43 10.91 -5.36 1.63
C ASN A 43 11.98 -4.30 1.81
N PHE A 44 11.92 -3.56 2.92
CA PHE A 44 12.89 -2.56 3.31
C PHE A 44 13.50 -2.99 4.64
N TYR A 45 14.45 -3.93 4.57
CA TYR A 45 15.08 -4.52 5.74
C TYR A 45 15.65 -3.42 6.67
N GLU A 46 15.12 -3.33 7.87
CA GLU A 46 15.71 -2.59 8.98
C GLU A 46 16.55 -3.58 9.80
N GLY A 47 17.86 -3.61 9.53
CA GLY A 47 18.81 -4.45 10.29
C GLY A 47 19.30 -3.79 11.58
N THR A 48 20.43 -4.30 12.08
CA THR A 48 21.24 -3.60 13.07
C THR A 48 21.80 -2.31 12.47
N ALA A 49 22.28 -1.39 13.32
CA ALA A 49 22.95 -0.18 12.84
C ALA A 49 24.14 -0.49 11.91
N ARG A 50 24.87 -1.60 12.16
CA ARG A 50 25.98 -2.05 11.31
C ARG A 50 25.50 -2.49 9.93
N THR A 51 24.45 -3.31 9.87
CA THR A 51 23.88 -3.78 8.60
C THR A 51 23.24 -2.62 7.83
N ALA A 52 22.53 -1.72 8.52
CA ALA A 52 21.91 -0.54 7.91
C ALA A 52 22.95 0.47 7.37
N ALA A 53 24.00 0.78 8.13
CA ALA A 53 25.08 1.69 7.70
C ALA A 53 25.78 1.23 6.41
N MET A 54 25.69 -0.06 6.12
CA MET A 54 26.34 -0.71 4.98
C MET A 54 25.35 -1.04 3.86
N GLY A 55 24.20 -0.35 3.85
CA GLY A 55 23.17 -0.51 2.81
C GLY A 55 22.53 -1.90 2.81
N ASN A 56 22.45 -2.56 3.96
CA ASN A 56 21.96 -3.94 4.11
C ASN A 56 22.78 -4.99 3.31
N ALA A 57 24.02 -4.69 2.93
CA ALA A 57 24.87 -5.59 2.13
C ALA A 57 25.53 -6.74 2.94
N PHE A 58 25.40 -6.75 4.28
CA PHE A 58 26.10 -7.70 5.17
C PHE A 58 25.53 -9.13 5.20
N ILE A 59 24.55 -9.44 4.35
CA ILE A 59 23.87 -10.74 4.25
C ILE A 59 24.85 -11.89 3.95
N SER A 60 25.91 -11.62 3.18
CA SER A 60 26.86 -12.64 2.72
C SER A 60 28.06 -12.86 3.64
N LEU A 61 28.46 -11.86 4.43
CA LEU A 61 29.71 -11.92 5.22
C LEU A 61 29.48 -12.47 6.63
N GLY A 62 28.26 -12.28 7.17
CA GLY A 62 27.89 -12.70 8.51
C GLY A 62 28.57 -11.89 9.63
N GLY A 63 28.54 -12.42 10.85
CA GLY A 63 29.11 -11.72 12.02
C GLY A 63 28.32 -10.50 12.49
N ASP A 64 27.06 -10.37 12.05
CA ASP A 64 26.10 -9.37 12.51
C ASP A 64 24.73 -10.02 12.78
N ILE A 65 24.06 -9.61 13.86
CA ILE A 65 22.74 -10.14 14.26
C ILE A 65 21.67 -9.85 13.19
N GLY A 66 21.80 -8.75 12.45
CA GLY A 66 20.95 -8.42 11.30
C GLY A 66 21.06 -9.48 10.21
N ALA A 67 22.28 -9.91 9.89
CA ALA A 67 22.55 -10.91 8.86
C ALA A 67 22.03 -12.31 9.24
N ILE A 68 21.91 -12.64 10.53
CA ILE A 68 21.42 -13.96 10.99
C ILE A 68 19.96 -14.21 10.57
N SER A 69 19.12 -13.17 10.60
CA SER A 69 17.70 -13.31 10.20
C SER A 69 17.50 -13.61 8.71
N ILE A 70 18.44 -13.18 7.86
CA ILE A 70 18.37 -13.37 6.41
C ILE A 70 19.15 -14.63 6.01
N ASN A 71 20.28 -14.88 6.67
CA ASN A 71 21.14 -16.04 6.44
C ASN A 71 21.61 -16.64 7.78
N PRO A 72 20.96 -17.71 8.28
CA PRO A 72 21.30 -18.33 9.56
C PRO A 72 22.76 -18.83 9.67
N ALA A 73 23.41 -19.17 8.55
CA ALA A 73 24.81 -19.60 8.53
C ALA A 73 25.78 -18.48 8.96
N SER A 74 25.35 -17.21 8.87
CA SER A 74 26.08 -16.04 9.37
C SER A 74 26.44 -16.13 10.86
N SER A 75 25.68 -16.92 11.63
CA SER A 75 25.97 -17.18 13.04
C SER A 75 27.28 -17.94 13.26
N ALA A 76 27.76 -18.72 12.29
CA ALA A 76 29.01 -19.49 12.41
C ALA A 76 30.27 -18.60 12.46
N VAL A 77 30.17 -17.36 11.98
CA VAL A 77 31.27 -16.39 11.98
C VAL A 77 31.49 -15.78 13.37
N TYR A 78 30.47 -15.83 14.24
CA TYR A 78 30.59 -15.37 15.62
C TYR A 78 31.60 -16.23 16.40
N LYS A 79 32.55 -15.54 17.05
CA LYS A 79 33.59 -16.14 17.91
C LYS A 79 33.40 -15.81 19.40
N TYR A 80 32.30 -15.15 19.72
CA TYR A 80 31.95 -14.68 21.06
C TYR A 80 30.44 -14.57 21.19
N SER A 81 29.95 -14.58 22.42
CA SER A 81 28.52 -14.37 22.69
C SER A 81 28.20 -12.87 22.67
N GLU A 82 27.11 -12.48 22.03
CA GLU A 82 26.69 -11.08 21.86
C GLU A 82 25.18 -10.96 22.09
N PHE A 83 24.75 -9.96 22.86
CA PHE A 83 23.37 -9.49 22.89
C PHE A 83 23.31 -8.12 22.23
N SER A 84 22.38 -7.91 21.30
CA SER A 84 22.25 -6.65 20.57
C SER A 84 20.80 -6.20 20.52
N ILE A 85 20.62 -4.90 20.72
CA ILE A 85 19.37 -4.17 20.55
C ILE A 85 19.68 -2.94 19.71
N THR A 86 18.91 -2.72 18.65
CA THR A 86 19.04 -1.56 17.77
C THR A 86 17.76 -0.74 17.83
N PRO A 87 17.74 0.38 18.56
CA PRO A 87 16.67 1.36 18.47
C PRO A 87 16.61 1.98 17.07
N SER A 88 15.42 2.32 16.60
CA SER A 88 15.21 3.03 15.33
C SER A 88 14.30 4.24 15.50
N ALA A 89 14.53 5.26 14.67
CA ALA A 89 13.72 6.45 14.55
C ALA A 89 13.53 6.74 13.07
N ASN A 90 12.30 6.62 12.59
CA ASN A 90 11.94 6.82 11.19
C ASN A 90 11.11 8.09 11.05
N GLY A 91 11.40 8.89 10.02
CA GLY A 91 10.65 10.07 9.65
C GLY A 91 9.97 9.87 8.29
N TYR A 92 8.66 10.12 8.25
CA TYR A 92 7.86 10.10 7.04
C TYR A 92 7.38 11.52 6.74
N ILE A 93 7.62 11.96 5.51
CA ILE A 93 7.18 13.25 5.01
C ILE A 93 6.33 12.98 3.78
N SER A 94 5.12 13.52 3.75
CA SER A 94 4.27 13.52 2.57
C SER A 94 3.78 14.92 2.27
N SER A 95 3.74 15.27 0.99
CA SER A 95 3.18 16.53 0.49
C SER A 95 2.09 16.20 -0.50
N SER A 96 0.96 16.87 -0.41
CA SER A 96 -0.15 16.77 -1.34
C SER A 96 -0.57 18.16 -1.79
N ASP A 97 -1.04 18.26 -3.03
CA ASP A 97 -1.68 19.45 -3.56
C ASP A 97 -3.08 19.05 -4.00
N TYR A 98 -4.08 19.67 -3.38
CA TYR A 98 -5.47 19.46 -3.71
C TYR A 98 -6.19 20.79 -3.75
N LEU A 99 -6.85 21.11 -4.87
CA LEU A 99 -7.56 22.40 -5.06
C LEU A 99 -6.69 23.62 -4.72
N ASN A 100 -5.43 23.63 -5.19
CA ASN A 100 -4.41 24.65 -4.92
C ASN A 100 -4.08 24.85 -3.42
N THR A 101 -4.42 23.86 -2.60
CA THR A 101 -4.08 23.83 -1.18
C THR A 101 -3.02 22.76 -0.95
N VAL A 102 -1.83 23.21 -0.55
CA VAL A 102 -0.71 22.30 -0.25
C VAL A 102 -0.81 21.85 1.21
N SER A 103 -0.90 20.53 1.42
CA SER A 103 -0.85 19.91 2.75
C SER A 103 0.45 19.13 2.94
N ASN A 104 1.19 19.48 3.99
CA ASN A 104 2.42 18.80 4.38
C ASN A 104 2.19 18.00 5.66
N ASN A 105 2.49 16.70 5.62
CA ASN A 105 2.37 15.82 6.77
C ASN A 105 3.73 15.27 7.16
N ASN A 106 4.06 15.41 8.45
CA ASN A 106 5.28 14.89 9.02
C ASN A 106 4.90 13.91 10.14
N ARG A 107 5.41 12.68 10.05
CA ARG A 107 5.20 11.64 11.06
C ARG A 107 6.54 11.03 11.46
N SER A 108 6.86 11.11 12.73
CA SER A 108 8.05 10.46 13.29
C SER A 108 7.61 9.25 14.13
N THR A 109 8.27 8.12 13.94
CA THR A 109 8.00 6.89 14.68
C THR A 109 9.29 6.36 15.27
N VAL A 110 9.31 6.17 16.59
CA VAL A 110 10.40 5.51 17.30
C VAL A 110 10.07 4.04 17.51
N GLY A 111 11.08 3.18 17.53
CA GLY A 111 10.90 1.75 17.73
C GLY A 111 12.22 1.02 17.90
N ILE A 112 12.18 -0.29 17.67
CA ILE A 112 13.35 -1.16 17.64
C ILE A 112 13.40 -1.76 16.23
N SER A 113 14.53 -1.66 15.55
CA SER A 113 14.75 -2.31 14.25
C SER A 113 15.24 -3.74 14.42
N SER A 114 16.08 -4.01 15.42
CA SER A 114 16.72 -5.31 15.62
C SER A 114 16.84 -5.68 17.08
N LEU A 115 16.58 -6.94 17.39
CA LEU A 115 16.86 -7.56 18.68
C LEU A 115 17.43 -8.95 18.44
N GLY A 116 18.54 -9.29 19.10
CA GLY A 116 19.06 -10.63 19.00
C GLY A 116 20.14 -10.98 20.01
N TYR A 117 20.42 -12.27 20.04
CA TYR A 117 21.42 -12.89 20.88
C TYR A 117 22.16 -13.97 20.10
N VAL A 118 23.47 -14.05 20.28
CA VAL A 118 24.31 -15.15 19.82
C VAL A 118 25.07 -15.68 21.02
N GLY A 119 25.02 -16.99 21.25
CA GLY A 119 25.81 -17.71 22.23
C GLY A 119 26.90 -18.52 21.54
N PHE A 120 28.16 -18.24 21.87
CA PHE A 120 29.32 -18.98 21.37
C PHE A 120 29.79 -20.00 22.41
N LEU A 121 29.79 -21.28 22.05
CA LEU A 121 30.27 -22.37 22.87
C LEU A 121 31.49 -23.03 22.22
N SER A 122 32.67 -22.88 22.82
CA SER A 122 33.88 -23.59 22.38
C SER A 122 34.25 -24.71 23.34
N LYS A 123 34.39 -25.95 22.83
CA LYS A 123 35.06 -27.02 23.55
C LYS A 123 36.52 -27.09 23.12
N GLN A 124 37.42 -26.62 23.98
CA GLN A 124 38.86 -26.86 23.86
C GLN A 124 39.16 -28.23 24.50
N HIS A 125 39.73 -29.16 23.74
CA HIS A 125 40.26 -30.42 24.27
C HIS A 125 41.69 -30.58 23.76
N LYS A 126 42.65 -30.76 24.69
CA LYS A 126 44.05 -31.08 24.33
C LYS A 126 44.07 -32.35 23.46
N GLY A 127 44.49 -32.22 22.20
CA GLY A 127 44.69 -33.34 21.28
C GLY A 127 43.55 -33.66 20.31
N ARG A 128 42.44 -32.89 20.26
CA ARG A 128 41.38 -33.03 19.24
C ARG A 128 41.11 -31.72 18.52
N LYS A 129 40.52 -31.78 17.31
CA LYS A 129 40.05 -30.59 16.57
C LYS A 129 39.12 -29.78 17.47
N ASN A 130 39.36 -28.46 17.56
CA ASN A 130 38.47 -27.53 18.24
C ASN A 130 37.09 -27.61 17.62
N SER A 131 36.06 -27.87 18.44
CA SER A 131 34.67 -27.83 18.02
C SER A 131 34.02 -26.59 18.61
N THR A 132 33.48 -25.75 17.72
CA THR A 132 32.73 -24.54 18.06
C THR A 132 31.27 -24.75 17.70
N PHE A 133 30.39 -24.33 18.58
CA PHE A 133 28.96 -24.43 18.40
C PHE A 133 28.32 -23.09 18.75
N ASN A 134 27.47 -22.59 17.85
CA ASN A 134 26.79 -21.31 18.00
C ASN A 134 25.28 -21.54 18.07
N ILE A 135 24.63 -20.89 19.04
CA ILE A 135 23.18 -20.77 19.11
C ILE A 135 22.85 -19.31 18.89
N ALA A 136 21.95 -19.00 17.96
CA ALA A 136 21.56 -17.62 17.70
C ALA A 136 20.05 -17.46 17.62
N PHE A 137 19.59 -16.29 18.05
CA PHE A 137 18.22 -15.81 17.94
C PHE A 137 18.28 -14.37 17.46
N ALA A 138 17.53 -14.04 16.41
CA ALA A 138 17.51 -12.69 15.86
C ALA A 138 16.12 -12.39 15.29
N ILE A 139 15.60 -11.22 15.62
CA ILE A 139 14.38 -10.64 15.05
C ILE A 139 14.78 -9.27 14.48
N ASN A 140 14.48 -9.05 13.21
CA ASN A 140 14.76 -7.79 12.52
C ASN A 140 13.51 -7.32 11.80
N LYS A 141 13.20 -6.03 11.90
CA LYS A 141 12.06 -5.45 11.20
C LYS A 141 12.34 -5.48 9.69
N LEU A 142 11.45 -6.09 8.92
CA LEU A 142 11.54 -6.24 7.47
C LEU A 142 10.90 -5.09 6.70
N ASN A 143 9.88 -4.47 7.28
CA ASN A 143 9.22 -3.32 6.68
C ASN A 143 8.45 -2.49 7.72
N ASN A 144 8.25 -1.22 7.43
CA ASN A 144 7.49 -0.30 8.25
C ASN A 144 6.44 0.41 7.38
N PHE A 145 5.18 0.13 7.67
CA PHE A 145 4.02 0.62 6.91
C PHE A 145 3.42 1.88 7.52
N ASN A 146 4.09 2.51 8.48
CA ASN A 146 3.63 3.76 9.05
C ASN A 146 3.64 4.86 7.98
N SER A 147 2.47 5.39 7.66
CA SER A 147 2.33 6.52 6.73
C SER A 147 1.18 7.41 7.16
N ARG A 148 1.26 8.67 6.79
CA ARG A 148 0.17 9.64 6.92
C ARG A 148 0.13 10.47 5.65
N PHE A 149 -1.05 10.50 5.05
CA PHE A 149 -1.39 11.34 3.92
C PHE A 149 -2.63 12.13 4.29
N SER A 150 -2.62 13.43 4.05
CA SER A 150 -3.82 14.25 4.12
C SER A 150 -3.87 15.19 2.93
N ALA A 151 -5.08 15.53 2.52
CA ALA A 151 -5.37 16.50 1.49
C ALA A 151 -6.65 17.25 1.91
N ASN A 152 -6.69 18.56 1.66
CA ASN A 152 -7.84 19.39 1.98
C ASN A 152 -7.96 20.52 0.97
N GLY A 153 -9.16 21.06 0.80
CA GLY A 153 -9.43 22.15 -0.11
C GLY A 153 -10.92 22.50 -0.15
N THR A 154 -11.23 23.68 -0.66
CA THR A 154 -12.61 24.18 -0.76
C THR A 154 -12.99 24.26 -2.23
N THR A 155 -14.17 23.74 -2.58
CA THR A 155 -14.70 23.79 -3.95
C THR A 155 -16.22 23.81 -3.93
N ASP A 156 -16.80 24.51 -4.89
CA ASP A 156 -18.23 24.53 -5.21
C ASP A 156 -18.56 23.69 -6.46
N GLN A 157 -17.57 23.03 -7.05
CA GLN A 157 -17.73 22.31 -8.33
C GLN A 157 -17.96 20.81 -8.17
N SER A 158 -17.49 20.21 -7.07
CA SER A 158 -17.57 18.77 -6.86
C SER A 158 -17.67 18.42 -5.38
N SER A 159 -18.14 17.21 -5.10
CA SER A 159 -18.14 16.60 -3.78
C SER A 159 -17.61 15.17 -3.85
N TRP A 160 -17.27 14.60 -2.68
CA TRP A 160 -16.94 13.19 -2.62
C TRP A 160 -18.11 12.30 -3.05
N LEU A 161 -19.35 12.67 -2.66
CA LEU A 161 -20.56 11.95 -3.07
C LEU A 161 -20.84 12.11 -4.58
N SER A 162 -20.47 13.22 -5.21
CA SER A 162 -20.54 13.37 -6.68
C SER A 162 -19.78 12.27 -7.40
N THR A 163 -18.57 11.95 -6.91
CA THR A 163 -17.74 10.89 -7.50
C THR A 163 -18.33 9.51 -7.24
N VAL A 164 -19.02 9.33 -6.11
CA VAL A 164 -19.70 8.07 -5.77
C VAL A 164 -20.94 7.87 -6.64
N ALA A 165 -21.73 8.93 -6.86
CA ALA A 165 -22.89 8.94 -7.76
C ALA A 165 -22.46 8.63 -9.19
N TYR A 166 -21.46 9.33 -9.71
CA TYR A 166 -20.89 9.06 -11.04
C TYR A 166 -20.37 7.61 -11.21
N GLY A 167 -19.94 6.97 -10.11
CA GLY A 167 -19.55 5.56 -10.14
C GLY A 167 -20.71 4.57 -10.36
N ALA A 168 -21.95 5.01 -10.11
CA ALA A 168 -23.18 4.25 -10.34
C ALA A 168 -23.78 4.48 -11.74
N ASP A 169 -23.37 5.53 -12.45
CA ASP A 169 -23.96 5.90 -13.74
C ASP A 169 -23.86 4.75 -14.78
N GLY A 170 -24.94 4.58 -15.55
CA GLY A 170 -25.09 3.54 -16.56
C GLY A 170 -25.57 2.19 -16.03
N TYR A 171 -25.95 2.12 -14.75
CA TYR A 171 -26.59 0.97 -14.11
C TYR A 171 -27.96 1.41 -13.59
N VAL A 172 -28.96 0.53 -13.72
CA VAL A 172 -30.32 0.85 -13.27
C VAL A 172 -30.42 0.67 -11.76
N GLY A 173 -31.20 1.51 -11.06
CA GLY A 173 -31.36 1.47 -9.60
C GLY A 173 -31.63 0.07 -9.03
N SER A 174 -32.49 -0.71 -9.68
CA SER A 174 -32.79 -2.09 -9.27
C SER A 174 -31.58 -3.03 -9.29
N GLU A 175 -30.55 -2.74 -10.10
CA GLU A 175 -29.31 -3.52 -10.13
C GLU A 175 -28.40 -3.18 -8.94
N LEU A 176 -28.59 -2.00 -8.32
CA LEU A 176 -27.82 -1.55 -7.17
C LEU A 176 -28.47 -1.95 -5.83
N GLU A 177 -29.75 -2.36 -5.85
CA GLU A 177 -30.50 -2.73 -4.65
C GLU A 177 -29.96 -4.00 -3.98
N MET A 178 -29.73 -3.92 -2.67
CA MET A 178 -29.40 -5.07 -1.84
C MET A 178 -30.69 -5.60 -1.18
N GLU A 179 -31.50 -6.35 -1.94
CA GLU A 179 -32.79 -6.85 -1.47
C GLU A 179 -32.68 -7.94 -0.37
N ASN A 180 -31.63 -8.76 -0.40
CA ASN A 180 -31.43 -9.84 0.56
C ASN A 180 -30.05 -9.74 1.25
N ILE A 181 -30.01 -10.04 2.56
CA ILE A 181 -28.74 -10.11 3.30
C ILE A 181 -27.85 -11.28 2.82
N ASP A 182 -28.48 -12.27 2.19
CA ASP A 182 -27.83 -13.42 1.56
C ASP A 182 -27.49 -13.17 0.08
N ASP A 183 -27.80 -11.98 -0.46
CA ASP A 183 -27.40 -11.61 -1.81
C ASP A 183 -25.88 -11.43 -1.82
N VAL A 184 -25.21 -12.52 -2.22
CA VAL A 184 -23.77 -12.64 -2.23
C VAL A 184 -23.26 -11.60 -3.21
N TYR A 185 -22.78 -10.48 -2.67
CA TYR A 185 -21.96 -9.47 -3.31
C TYR A 185 -22.07 -9.46 -4.84
N PRO A 186 -22.73 -8.47 -5.46
CA PRO A 186 -22.77 -8.35 -6.91
C PRO A 186 -21.41 -7.89 -7.47
N PHE A 187 -20.32 -8.66 -7.23
CA PHE A 187 -19.03 -8.55 -7.91
C PHE A 187 -19.17 -8.78 -9.42
N SER A 188 -20.28 -9.37 -9.87
CA SER A 188 -20.68 -9.48 -11.27
C SER A 188 -21.00 -8.12 -11.88
N LEU A 189 -21.55 -7.19 -11.09
CA LEU A 189 -21.77 -5.82 -11.51
C LEU A 189 -20.45 -5.09 -11.38
N ARG A 190 -19.99 -4.52 -12.49
CA ARG A 190 -18.69 -3.84 -12.58
C ARG A 190 -18.71 -2.45 -11.93
N VAL A 191 -19.58 -2.30 -10.92
CA VAL A 191 -19.90 -1.09 -10.15
C VAL A 191 -18.99 -1.01 -8.92
N PRO A 192 -18.47 0.18 -8.56
CA PRO A 192 -17.76 0.36 -7.30
C PRO A 192 -18.68 0.06 -6.10
N TRP A 193 -18.22 -0.78 -5.17
CA TRP A 193 -18.99 -1.12 -3.96
C TRP A 193 -19.43 0.09 -3.14
N ARG A 194 -18.64 1.18 -3.15
CA ARG A 194 -19.00 2.42 -2.47
C ARG A 194 -20.28 3.05 -3.04
N SER A 195 -20.51 2.93 -4.34
CA SER A 195 -21.71 3.42 -5.02
C SER A 195 -22.93 2.58 -4.65
N ILE A 196 -22.78 1.24 -4.64
CA ILE A 196 -23.83 0.31 -4.19
C ILE A 196 -24.23 0.61 -2.73
N LEU A 197 -23.25 0.71 -1.83
CA LEU A 197 -23.52 1.05 -0.43
C LEU A 197 -24.15 2.44 -0.27
N ALA A 198 -23.69 3.42 -1.04
CA ALA A 198 -24.23 4.77 -0.99
C ALA A 198 -25.69 4.80 -1.45
N TYR A 199 -26.04 4.05 -2.51
CA TYR A 199 -27.40 3.92 -3.00
C TYR A 199 -28.31 3.29 -1.94
N ASN A 200 -27.90 2.15 -1.37
CA ASN A 200 -28.66 1.47 -0.31
C ASN A 200 -28.73 2.26 1.01
N ALA A 201 -27.82 3.23 1.22
CA ALA A 201 -27.84 4.16 2.35
C ALA A 201 -28.58 5.48 2.05
N TYR A 202 -29.21 5.62 0.88
CA TYR A 202 -29.88 6.83 0.40
C TYR A 202 -28.96 8.07 0.39
N LEU A 203 -27.66 7.87 0.16
CA LEU A 203 -26.67 8.94 -0.02
C LEU A 203 -26.55 9.38 -1.47
N ILE A 204 -26.97 8.53 -2.41
CA ILE A 204 -27.15 8.84 -3.83
C ILE A 204 -28.53 8.32 -4.28
N ASP A 205 -29.12 8.97 -5.27
CA ASP A 205 -30.47 8.68 -5.78
C ASP A 205 -30.49 8.93 -7.30
N PRO A 206 -31.24 8.17 -8.11
CA PRO A 206 -31.46 8.48 -9.53
C PRO A 206 -32.01 9.89 -9.73
N LEU A 207 -31.64 10.49 -10.86
CA LEU A 207 -32.22 11.76 -11.28
C LEU A 207 -33.73 11.62 -11.57
N PRO A 208 -34.54 12.67 -11.36
CA PRO A 208 -35.98 12.61 -11.65
C PRO A 208 -36.34 12.28 -13.10
N ASP A 209 -35.40 12.45 -14.04
CA ASP A 209 -35.55 12.23 -15.48
C ASP A 209 -34.74 11.04 -16.03
N SER A 210 -34.07 10.25 -15.18
CA SER A 210 -33.31 9.07 -15.59
C SER A 210 -33.21 8.03 -14.47
N ASP A 211 -33.31 6.76 -14.84
CA ASP A 211 -33.21 5.61 -13.90
C ASP A 211 -31.77 5.06 -13.76
N ASP A 212 -30.81 5.66 -14.49
CA ASP A 212 -29.42 5.18 -14.63
C ASP A 212 -28.36 6.27 -14.44
N THR A 213 -28.76 7.47 -14.05
CA THR A 213 -27.85 8.56 -13.68
C THR A 213 -28.19 9.06 -12.28
N TYR A 214 -27.16 9.34 -11.50
CA TYR A 214 -27.32 9.56 -10.07
C TYR A 214 -26.81 10.93 -9.63
N PHE A 215 -27.41 11.46 -8.56
CA PHE A 215 -26.89 12.60 -7.83
C PHE A 215 -26.71 12.25 -6.36
N GLY A 216 -25.77 12.92 -5.70
CA GLY A 216 -25.48 12.74 -4.28
C GLY A 216 -26.27 13.68 -3.39
N ALA A 217 -26.50 13.27 -2.13
CA ALA A 217 -27.19 14.08 -1.11
C ALA A 217 -26.50 15.43 -0.79
N THR A 218 -25.26 15.63 -1.21
CA THR A 218 -24.53 16.91 -1.10
C THR A 218 -24.85 17.89 -2.22
N GLU A 219 -25.61 17.45 -3.22
CA GLU A 219 -25.91 18.17 -4.44
C GLU A 219 -27.37 18.59 -4.44
N ASN A 220 -27.70 19.53 -5.31
CA ASN A 220 -29.04 20.02 -5.56
C ASN A 220 -29.32 19.97 -7.06
N LEU A 221 -30.61 19.98 -7.42
CA LEU A 221 -31.05 19.96 -8.81
C LEU A 221 -31.56 21.34 -9.20
N ASN A 222 -30.99 21.90 -10.26
CA ASN A 222 -31.51 23.10 -10.92
C ASN A 222 -32.00 22.71 -12.32
N GLY A 223 -33.29 22.35 -12.42
CA GLY A 223 -33.82 21.68 -13.60
C GLY A 223 -33.19 20.29 -13.75
N THR A 224 -32.53 20.04 -14.88
CA THR A 224 -31.82 18.79 -15.17
C THR A 224 -30.32 18.85 -14.86
N SER A 225 -29.84 19.95 -14.27
CA SER A 225 -28.42 20.12 -13.94
C SER A 225 -28.17 19.88 -12.46
N ILE A 226 -27.18 19.06 -12.17
CA ILE A 226 -26.63 18.84 -10.83
C ILE A 226 -25.78 20.06 -10.46
N VAL A 227 -26.08 20.68 -9.33
CA VAL A 227 -25.35 21.84 -8.80
C VAL A 227 -25.02 21.64 -7.33
N ILE A 228 -23.90 22.17 -6.86
CA ILE A 228 -23.61 22.20 -5.43
C ILE A 228 -24.20 23.47 -4.83
N ALA A 229 -24.78 23.36 -3.63
CA ALA A 229 -25.44 24.46 -2.94
C ALA A 229 -24.50 25.59 -2.45
N GLY A 230 -23.19 25.45 -2.64
CA GLY A 230 -22.16 26.43 -2.27
C GLY A 230 -20.78 25.79 -2.04
N ASP A 231 -19.86 26.58 -1.48
CA ASP A 231 -18.51 26.11 -1.15
C ASP A 231 -18.52 24.96 -0.13
N ILE A 232 -17.95 23.81 -0.52
CA ILE A 232 -17.76 22.66 0.35
C ILE A 232 -16.29 22.56 0.74
N ASN A 233 -16.03 22.54 2.05
CA ASN A 233 -14.72 22.19 2.60
C ASN A 233 -14.55 20.67 2.57
N GLN A 234 -13.63 20.20 1.72
CA GLN A 234 -13.28 18.80 1.62
C GLN A 234 -11.97 18.53 2.35
N SER A 235 -11.94 17.45 3.12
CA SER A 235 -10.72 16.96 3.75
C SER A 235 -10.67 15.45 3.72
N PHE A 236 -9.53 14.90 3.36
CA PHE A 236 -9.25 13.48 3.36
C PHE A 236 -7.97 13.24 4.15
N THR A 237 -8.00 12.26 5.05
CA THR A 237 -6.80 11.79 5.76
C THR A 237 -6.76 10.27 5.71
N ARG A 238 -5.61 9.74 5.31
CA ARG A 238 -5.28 8.31 5.36
C ARG A 238 -4.07 8.12 6.25
N GLU A 239 -4.24 7.31 7.27
CA GLU A 239 -3.15 6.82 8.09
C GLU A 239 -3.02 5.32 7.95
N THR A 240 -1.79 4.85 7.78
CA THR A 240 -1.45 3.44 7.87
C THR A 240 -0.49 3.25 9.02
N SER A 241 -0.63 2.14 9.73
CA SER A 241 0.26 1.77 10.82
C SER A 241 0.58 0.28 10.75
N GLY A 242 1.74 -0.08 11.29
CA GLY A 242 2.17 -1.46 11.39
C GLY A 242 3.58 -1.68 10.84
N SER A 243 4.14 -2.83 11.19
CA SER A 243 5.45 -3.27 10.76
C SER A 243 5.45 -4.77 10.54
N LEU A 244 6.33 -5.22 9.65
CA LEU A 244 6.66 -6.63 9.47
C LEU A 244 8.03 -6.88 10.11
N SER A 245 8.18 -7.96 10.86
CA SER A 245 9.43 -8.37 11.54
C SER A 245 9.69 -9.87 11.39
#